data_AF-A0A2N6BKY9-F1
#
_entry.id   AF-A0A2N6BKY9-F1
#
_cell.length_a   1.000
_cell.length_b   1.000
_cell.length_c   1.000
_cell.angle_alpha   90.00
_cell.angle_beta   90.00
_cell.angle_gamma   90.00
#
_symmetry.space_group_name_H-M   'P 1'
#
loop_
_entity.id
_entity.type
_entity.pdbx_description
1 polymer ?
#
loop_
_entity_poly.entity_id
_entity_poly.type
_entity_poly.pdbx_seq_one_letter_code
_entity_poly.pdbx_strand_id
1 'polypeptide(L)'
;MENKFFKKFFRSLLLLITLASIGGASAMADTLNDRPIMPLGDADLQVMFSNTNTDSPPGIYAGGIVYDAVLMQSPQAVFSSTGSGGSISRLFLQSTPLSGLNEMGIYDVTNPSRKITLFDGSATLGDQALVSFLADGTLVVNLTLPGVPGFSGNFGFYLDVYGADGNDATLDYTIYTEDSLNPSGAAQALIYQGNGQSLIQIPTFPAGAFTENEWIIAFEDGVGPNSDYDFSDFVFIAESLAPGFVERQTIGCRVTAGGVDEFGYWTGEYEEGLSYWIEFDEPDRYHFGGQVGANTALPPDPAGEWEHHQQKGPSGSFSFHGGTNSAPAGTRIVEIRCSDPGGCSPSGNPPSPNKQLDFDGIGTFQNIGNGKSAPVWLVADPNVAKEPKGNKSFAGTFHWFEVNLDDLGEPGNSNSELADTELCPIPGFGEKGSLPLGDCECPDFYRITIYDGVYASDVTWIDGEIDPASLNKTDVIYEVWGYIDGGNIQLHDLTGFDK
;
A
#
# COMPACT_ATOMS: atom_id res chain seq x y z
N MET A 1 76.83 -17.84 -12.77
CA MET A 1 75.86 -18.87 -13.20
C MET A 1 74.74 -18.88 -12.17
N GLU A 2 73.76 -18.02 -12.39
CA GLU A 2 72.74 -17.62 -11.42
C GLU A 2 71.40 -18.35 -11.64
N ASN A 3 70.86 -18.84 -10.53
CA ASN A 3 69.44 -18.80 -10.13
C ASN A 3 68.38 -18.68 -11.24
N LYS A 4 67.92 -19.82 -11.76
CA LYS A 4 66.64 -19.94 -12.49
C LYS A 4 65.75 -21.11 -12.06
N PHE A 5 65.98 -21.72 -10.90
CA PHE A 5 65.23 -22.92 -10.49
C PHE A 5 64.22 -22.72 -9.34
N PHE A 6 64.15 -21.54 -8.71
CA PHE A 6 63.33 -21.34 -7.50
C PHE A 6 62.07 -20.46 -7.69
N LYS A 7 61.57 -20.31 -8.93
CA LYS A 7 60.39 -19.47 -9.24
C LYS A 7 59.13 -20.23 -9.69
N LYS A 8 59.15 -21.57 -9.72
CA LYS A 8 58.00 -22.37 -10.20
C LYS A 8 57.23 -23.15 -9.13
N PHE A 9 57.65 -23.15 -7.86
CA PHE A 9 56.99 -23.92 -6.81
C PHE A 9 56.05 -23.12 -5.90
N PHE A 10 55.89 -21.81 -6.12
CA PHE A 10 55.06 -20.91 -5.29
C PHE A 10 53.83 -20.34 -6.01
N ARG A 11 53.25 -21.10 -6.95
CA ARG A 11 52.00 -20.73 -7.65
C ARG A 11 50.81 -21.63 -7.32
N SER A 12 50.95 -22.52 -6.33
CA SER A 12 49.97 -23.57 -6.05
C SER A 12 49.51 -23.64 -4.59
N LEU A 13 49.44 -22.49 -3.89
CA LEU A 13 48.90 -22.45 -2.54
C LEU A 13 48.47 -21.02 -2.13
N LEU A 14 47.37 -20.52 -2.70
CA LEU A 14 46.47 -19.56 -2.05
C LEU A 14 45.22 -19.36 -2.92
N LEU A 15 44.34 -20.37 -2.96
CA LEU A 15 42.93 -20.13 -3.27
C LEU A 15 42.17 -20.41 -1.97
N LEU A 16 42.30 -19.48 -1.01
CA LEU A 16 41.40 -19.39 0.12
C LEU A 16 40.05 -19.01 -0.51
N ILE A 17 39.12 -19.96 -0.55
CA ILE A 17 37.72 -19.70 -0.89
C ILE A 17 37.18 -18.90 0.30
N THR A 18 37.31 -17.57 0.23
CA THR A 18 36.44 -16.65 0.95
C THR A 18 35.06 -16.86 0.35
N LEU A 19 34.29 -17.77 0.95
CA LEU A 19 32.86 -17.84 0.76
C LEU A 19 32.34 -16.52 1.33
N ALA A 20 32.26 -15.50 0.47
CA ALA A 20 31.49 -14.32 0.77
C ALA A 20 30.05 -14.82 0.97
N SER A 21 29.60 -14.80 2.23
CA SER A 21 28.19 -14.81 2.54
C SER A 21 27.58 -13.65 1.78
N ILE A 22 27.00 -13.96 0.62
CA ILE A 22 26.03 -13.08 -0.03
C ILE A 22 24.94 -12.95 1.02
N GLY A 23 24.93 -11.82 1.73
CA GLY A 23 23.83 -11.49 2.62
C GLY A 23 22.59 -11.56 1.76
N GLY A 24 21.70 -12.51 2.08
CA GLY A 24 20.37 -12.51 1.52
C GLY A 24 19.80 -11.12 1.75
N ALA A 25 19.35 -10.47 0.68
CA ALA A 25 18.50 -9.30 0.83
C ALA A 25 17.32 -9.79 1.67
N SER A 26 17.23 -9.35 2.92
CA SER A 26 16.03 -9.51 3.71
C SER A 26 14.92 -8.87 2.90
N ALA A 27 13.91 -9.66 2.52
CA ALA A 27 12.67 -9.11 2.00
C ALA A 27 12.20 -8.07 3.04
N MET A 28 12.07 -6.82 2.61
CA MET A 28 11.63 -5.75 3.49
C MET A 28 10.15 -6.00 3.76
N ALA A 29 9.84 -6.06 5.04
CA ALA A 29 8.53 -6.17 5.63
C ALA A 29 7.51 -5.21 4.98
N ASP A 30 6.39 -5.72 4.47
CA ASP A 30 5.23 -4.88 4.14
C ASP A 30 4.60 -4.43 5.45
N THR A 31 4.35 -3.13 5.56
CA THR A 31 3.93 -2.47 6.80
C THR A 31 2.41 -2.35 6.89
N LEU A 32 1.74 -2.75 5.81
CA LEU A 32 0.32 -3.04 5.81
C LEU A 32 0.15 -4.55 6.00
N ASN A 33 -0.68 -4.90 6.96
CA ASN A 33 -1.08 -6.28 7.15
C ASN A 33 -2.11 -6.66 6.08
N ASP A 34 -2.02 -7.89 5.57
CA ASP A 34 -3.05 -8.45 4.69
C ASP A 34 -4.32 -8.72 5.51
N ARG A 35 -5.32 -7.86 5.36
CA ARG A 35 -6.55 -7.85 6.15
C ARG A 35 -7.75 -7.59 5.23
N PRO A 36 -8.93 -8.14 5.52
CA PRO A 36 -9.26 -8.89 6.74
C PRO A 36 -8.85 -10.36 6.68
N ILE A 37 -8.52 -10.93 7.84
CA ILE A 37 -8.42 -12.39 8.03
C ILE A 37 -9.61 -12.90 8.83
N MET A 38 -9.93 -14.19 8.72
CA MET A 38 -10.96 -14.82 9.54
C MET A 38 -10.32 -15.34 10.84
N PRO A 39 -10.68 -14.80 12.03
CA PRO A 39 -10.32 -15.41 13.30
C PRO A 39 -10.85 -16.85 13.31
N LEU A 40 -10.01 -17.82 13.69
CA LEU A 40 -10.45 -19.20 13.90
C LEU A 40 -10.64 -19.36 15.42
N GLY A 41 -11.62 -20.16 15.87
CA GLY A 41 -11.88 -20.31 17.31
C GLY A 41 -13.36 -20.22 17.68
N ASP A 42 -13.64 -20.05 18.96
CA ASP A 42 -14.99 -19.98 19.54
C ASP A 42 -15.68 -18.61 19.39
N ALA A 43 -15.08 -17.72 18.59
CA ALA A 43 -15.51 -16.36 18.32
C ALA A 43 -15.39 -15.41 19.52
N ASP A 44 -14.49 -15.70 20.46
CA ASP A 44 -14.31 -14.91 21.68
C ASP A 44 -14.07 -13.41 21.43
N LEU A 45 -13.30 -13.03 20.40
CA LEU A 45 -13.15 -11.62 20.04
C LEU A 45 -14.46 -10.97 19.56
N GLN A 46 -15.27 -11.69 18.79
CA GLN A 46 -16.59 -11.20 18.36
C GLN A 46 -17.56 -11.11 19.54
N VAL A 47 -17.49 -12.06 20.48
CA VAL A 47 -18.24 -12.03 21.72
C VAL A 47 -17.86 -10.79 22.53
N MET A 48 -16.57 -10.49 22.65
CA MET A 48 -16.07 -9.28 23.31
C MET A 48 -16.61 -7.98 22.67
N PHE A 49 -16.70 -7.91 21.33
CA PHE A 49 -17.24 -6.76 20.61
C PHE A 49 -18.77 -6.64 20.62
N SER A 50 -19.49 -7.71 20.94
CA SER A 50 -20.95 -7.73 20.94
C SER A 50 -21.58 -7.73 22.33
N ASN A 51 -20.85 -8.20 23.34
CA ASN A 51 -21.31 -8.25 24.71
C ASN A 51 -21.07 -6.94 25.47
N THR A 52 -22.00 -6.65 26.38
CA THR A 52 -21.88 -5.57 27.36
C THR A 52 -21.01 -5.99 28.55
N ASN A 53 -20.62 -5.03 29.37
CA ASN A 53 -19.88 -5.29 30.61
C ASN A 53 -20.69 -6.06 31.68
N THR A 54 -21.99 -6.27 31.46
CA THR A 54 -22.87 -7.06 32.35
C THR A 54 -23.19 -8.46 31.83
N ASP A 55 -22.76 -8.78 30.60
CA ASP A 55 -22.96 -10.10 30.02
C ASP A 55 -21.92 -11.11 30.53
N SER A 56 -22.09 -12.38 30.16
CA SER A 56 -21.19 -13.48 30.53
C SER A 56 -20.83 -14.29 29.27
N PRO A 57 -19.58 -14.22 28.77
CA PRO A 57 -18.48 -13.40 29.28
C PRO A 57 -18.72 -11.89 29.06
N PRO A 58 -18.13 -11.01 29.89
CA PRO A 58 -18.28 -9.57 29.72
C PRO A 58 -17.55 -9.10 28.45
N GLY A 59 -18.12 -8.12 27.73
CA GLY A 59 -17.51 -7.48 26.57
C GLY A 59 -17.31 -5.96 26.73
N ILE A 60 -16.87 -5.30 25.66
CA ILE A 60 -16.66 -3.84 25.60
C ILE A 60 -17.86 -3.05 25.09
N TYR A 61 -18.87 -3.71 24.51
CA TYR A 61 -19.95 -3.00 23.83
C TYR A 61 -20.82 -2.23 24.82
N ALA A 62 -21.04 -0.95 24.57
CA ALA A 62 -21.92 -0.11 25.38
C ALA A 62 -23.07 0.52 24.58
N GLY A 63 -23.04 0.42 23.24
CA GLY A 63 -24.07 0.95 22.36
C GLY A 63 -23.54 1.33 20.98
N GLY A 64 -24.44 1.77 20.09
CA GLY A 64 -24.08 2.18 18.73
C GLY A 64 -23.88 1.00 17.78
N ILE A 65 -22.97 1.14 16.81
CA ILE A 65 -22.63 0.08 15.86
C ILE A 65 -21.79 -0.99 16.56
N VAL A 66 -22.17 -2.26 16.37
CA VAL A 66 -21.40 -3.41 16.85
C VAL A 66 -20.21 -3.63 15.91
N TYR A 67 -19.01 -3.80 16.45
CA TYR A 67 -17.84 -4.12 15.65
C TYR A 67 -17.91 -5.57 15.17
N ASP A 68 -17.71 -5.74 13.86
CA ASP A 68 -17.53 -7.06 13.25
C ASP A 68 -16.04 -7.40 13.29
N ALA A 69 -15.69 -8.48 14.00
CA ALA A 69 -14.31 -8.88 14.23
C ALA A 69 -13.58 -9.25 12.92
N VAL A 70 -14.29 -9.53 11.83
CA VAL A 70 -13.73 -9.83 10.51
C VAL A 70 -13.73 -8.58 9.65
N LEU A 71 -14.92 -8.01 9.41
CA LEU A 71 -15.11 -6.99 8.37
C LEU A 71 -14.54 -5.61 8.74
N MET A 72 -14.25 -5.35 10.01
CA MET A 72 -13.77 -4.04 10.49
C MET A 72 -12.29 -4.04 10.88
N GLN A 73 -11.54 -5.08 10.49
CA GLN A 73 -10.08 -5.09 10.67
C GLN A 73 -9.42 -4.00 9.84
N SER A 74 -8.49 -3.29 10.46
CA SER A 74 -7.61 -2.33 9.80
C SER A 74 -6.34 -3.04 9.32
N PRO A 75 -5.82 -2.73 8.12
CA PRO A 75 -4.50 -3.19 7.69
C PRO A 75 -3.36 -2.45 8.42
N GLN A 76 -3.66 -1.42 9.22
CA GLN A 76 -2.65 -0.62 9.91
C GLN A 76 -1.90 -1.45 10.95
N ALA A 77 -0.57 -1.53 10.84
CA ALA A 77 0.30 -2.19 11.83
C ALA A 77 1.18 -1.22 12.65
N VAL A 78 1.34 0.01 12.14
CA VAL A 78 2.30 1.01 12.64
C VAL A 78 1.57 2.29 13.04
N PHE A 79 2.06 3.00 14.04
CA PHE A 79 1.42 4.17 14.61
C PHE A 79 2.43 5.29 14.79
N SER A 80 1.92 6.51 14.86
CA SER A 80 2.68 7.69 15.25
C SER A 80 1.92 8.46 16.33
N SER A 81 2.67 9.16 17.19
CA SER A 81 2.05 10.06 18.16
C SER A 81 1.47 11.28 17.46
N THR A 82 0.25 11.67 17.80
CA THR A 82 -0.33 12.94 17.34
C THR A 82 0.36 14.15 17.99
N GLY A 83 -0.03 15.37 17.59
CA GLY A 83 0.64 16.62 17.96
C GLY A 83 0.75 16.93 19.47
N SER A 84 0.10 16.17 20.34
CA SER A 84 0.29 16.24 21.80
C SER A 84 1.62 15.65 22.27
N GLY A 85 2.27 14.82 21.44
CA GLY A 85 3.49 14.08 21.78
C GLY A 85 3.29 12.97 22.83
N GLY A 86 2.03 12.65 23.16
CA GLY A 86 1.68 11.62 24.13
C GLY A 86 0.54 10.73 23.66
N SER A 87 0.57 9.48 24.11
CA SER A 87 -0.49 8.49 23.91
C SER A 87 -0.77 7.81 25.25
N ILE A 88 -2.01 7.36 25.45
CA ILE A 88 -2.39 6.55 26.61
C ILE A 88 -2.81 5.18 26.08
N SER A 89 -2.27 4.14 26.70
CA SER A 89 -2.70 2.75 26.47
C SER A 89 -3.41 2.24 27.71
N ARG A 90 -4.49 1.48 27.54
CA ARG A 90 -5.26 0.88 28.63
C ARG A 90 -5.52 -0.59 28.36
N LEU A 91 -5.17 -1.43 29.34
CA LEU A 91 -5.38 -2.87 29.25
C LEU A 91 -6.87 -3.21 29.47
N PHE A 92 -7.48 -3.92 28.52
CA PHE A 92 -8.90 -4.27 28.57
C PHE A 92 -9.14 -5.72 28.98
N LEU A 93 -8.43 -6.68 28.39
CA LEU A 93 -8.59 -8.11 28.62
C LEU A 93 -7.26 -8.83 28.50
N GLN A 94 -7.06 -9.80 29.37
CA GLN A 94 -6.02 -10.81 29.23
C GLN A 94 -6.66 -12.15 29.57
N SER A 95 -6.90 -12.97 28.56
CA SER A 95 -7.75 -14.16 28.67
C SER A 95 -6.98 -15.46 28.49
N THR A 96 -5.75 -15.54 28.99
CA THR A 96 -4.93 -16.76 28.83
C THR A 96 -4.37 -17.30 30.13
N PRO A 97 -4.08 -18.62 30.19
CA PRO A 97 -3.27 -19.20 31.26
C PRO A 97 -1.90 -18.54 31.43
N LEU A 98 -1.41 -17.85 30.39
CA LEU A 98 -0.12 -17.14 30.36
C LEU A 98 -0.25 -15.66 30.78
N SER A 99 -1.44 -15.22 31.23
CA SER A 99 -1.68 -13.83 31.63
C SER A 99 -0.64 -13.26 32.61
N GLY A 100 -0.14 -14.08 33.53
CA GLY A 100 0.88 -13.66 34.50
C GLY A 100 2.30 -13.46 33.94
N LEU A 101 2.52 -13.70 32.65
CA LEU A 101 3.85 -13.82 32.05
C LEU A 101 4.03 -12.89 30.85
N ASN A 102 2.98 -12.61 30.09
CA ASN A 102 3.12 -11.82 28.87
C ASN A 102 3.54 -10.38 29.19
N GLU A 103 4.48 -9.85 28.40
CA GLU A 103 4.84 -8.44 28.42
C GLU A 103 4.37 -7.79 27.12
N MET A 104 3.55 -6.74 27.22
CA MET A 104 3.13 -5.95 26.07
C MET A 104 3.86 -4.61 26.04
N GLY A 105 4.32 -4.20 24.87
CA GLY A 105 4.99 -2.92 24.72
C GLY A 105 4.94 -2.32 23.32
N ILE A 106 5.78 -1.32 23.11
CA ILE A 106 5.98 -0.66 21.81
C ILE A 106 7.41 -0.85 21.33
N TYR A 107 7.57 -1.03 20.01
CA TYR A 107 8.87 -1.16 19.36
C TYR A 107 9.06 -0.10 18.28
N ASP A 108 10.31 0.26 18.00
CA ASP A 108 10.65 1.19 16.92
C ASP A 108 10.64 0.46 15.58
N VAL A 109 9.86 0.93 14.61
CA VAL A 109 9.77 0.24 13.31
C VAL A 109 11.08 0.25 12.54
N THR A 110 11.94 1.25 12.76
CA THR A 110 13.28 1.29 12.16
C THR A 110 14.27 0.33 12.82
N ASN A 111 13.95 -0.15 14.03
CA ASN A 111 14.75 -1.11 14.77
C ASN A 111 13.89 -1.85 15.81
N PRO A 112 13.23 -2.97 15.44
CA PRO A 112 12.32 -3.70 16.34
C PRO A 112 12.97 -4.25 17.63
N SER A 113 14.31 -4.30 17.71
CA SER A 113 15.02 -4.62 18.96
C SER A 113 14.99 -3.49 19.99
N ARG A 114 14.65 -2.26 19.58
CA ARG A 114 14.44 -1.10 20.45
C ARG A 114 12.99 -1.11 20.93
N LYS A 115 12.77 -1.66 22.11
CA LYS A 115 11.46 -1.85 22.73
C LYS A 115 11.32 -1.15 24.09
N ILE A 116 10.09 -0.90 24.51
CA ILE A 116 9.75 -0.58 25.91
C ILE A 116 8.41 -1.22 26.31
N THR A 117 8.41 -1.88 27.47
CA THR A 117 7.21 -2.53 28.03
C THR A 117 6.25 -1.48 28.58
N LEU A 118 4.96 -1.61 28.23
CA LEU A 118 3.85 -0.82 28.75
C LEU A 118 3.13 -1.54 29.90
N PHE A 119 2.93 -2.85 29.74
CA PHE A 119 2.29 -3.73 30.70
C PHE A 119 3.13 -4.99 30.85
N ASP A 120 3.52 -5.31 32.09
CA ASP A 120 4.17 -6.57 32.41
C ASP A 120 3.13 -7.61 32.85
N GLY A 121 3.57 -8.84 33.14
CA GLY A 121 2.68 -9.92 33.59
C GLY A 121 1.98 -9.67 34.94
N SER A 122 2.26 -8.55 35.62
CA SER A 122 1.53 -8.14 36.82
C SER A 122 0.35 -7.20 36.55
N ALA A 123 0.22 -6.71 35.30
CA ALA A 123 -0.87 -5.83 34.90
C ALA A 123 -2.24 -6.50 35.01
N THR A 124 -3.24 -5.69 35.33
CA THR A 124 -4.63 -6.12 35.53
C THR A 124 -5.59 -5.25 34.73
N LEU A 125 -6.84 -5.71 34.61
CA LEU A 125 -7.88 -5.00 33.83
C LEU A 125 -8.05 -3.56 34.33
N GLY A 126 -7.94 -2.60 33.40
CA GLY A 126 -8.06 -1.17 33.69
C GLY A 126 -6.76 -0.46 34.02
N ASP A 127 -5.62 -1.18 34.12
CA ASP A 127 -4.31 -0.54 34.23
C ASP A 127 -4.03 0.35 33.01
N GLN A 128 -3.25 1.41 33.23
CA GLN A 128 -2.94 2.42 32.22
C GLN A 128 -1.44 2.67 32.13
N ALA A 129 -0.96 2.90 30.91
CA ALA A 129 0.37 3.38 30.62
C ALA A 129 0.30 4.70 29.87
N LEU A 130 1.03 5.72 30.35
CA LEU A 130 1.23 6.98 29.64
C LEU A 130 2.53 6.90 28.84
N VAL A 131 2.43 7.00 27.52
CA VAL A 131 3.57 7.06 26.60
C VAL A 131 3.83 8.51 26.23
N SER A 132 5.10 8.93 26.23
CA SER A 132 5.49 10.27 25.74
C SER A 132 6.74 10.22 24.89
N PHE A 133 6.68 10.91 23.75
CA PHE A 133 7.80 11.10 22.83
C PHE A 133 8.40 12.47 23.09
N LEU A 134 9.63 12.49 23.59
CA LEU A 134 10.36 13.72 23.85
C LEU A 134 10.94 14.28 22.55
N ALA A 135 11.16 15.59 22.52
CA ALA A 135 11.68 16.29 21.35
C ALA A 135 13.09 15.84 20.90
N ASP A 136 13.82 15.12 21.76
CA ASP A 136 15.13 14.53 21.44
C ASP A 136 15.02 13.09 20.88
N GLY A 137 13.79 12.61 20.62
CA GLY A 137 13.53 11.25 20.17
C GLY A 137 13.56 10.21 21.29
N THR A 138 13.60 10.62 22.56
CA THR A 138 13.49 9.68 23.68
C THR A 138 12.03 9.33 23.95
N LEU A 139 11.77 8.03 24.05
CA LEU A 139 10.48 7.48 24.45
C LEU A 139 10.46 7.22 25.96
N VAL A 140 9.44 7.71 26.66
CA VAL A 140 9.25 7.47 28.11
C VAL A 140 7.87 6.89 28.40
N VAL A 141 7.81 6.01 29.40
CA VAL A 141 6.56 5.42 29.91
C VAL A 141 6.35 5.88 31.34
N ASN A 142 5.13 6.31 31.66
CA ASN A 142 4.73 6.83 32.97
C ASN A 142 5.68 7.91 33.51
N LEU A 143 6.19 8.77 32.61
CA LEU A 143 7.15 9.84 32.90
C LEU A 143 8.43 9.36 33.62
N THR A 144 8.75 8.07 33.51
CA THR A 144 9.91 7.46 34.17
C THR A 144 11.15 7.57 33.29
N LEU A 145 12.28 7.95 33.90
CA LEU A 145 13.58 8.14 33.24
C LEU A 145 14.66 7.21 33.85
N PRO A 146 15.68 6.78 33.06
CA PRO A 146 15.88 7.12 31.65
C PRO A 146 14.90 6.37 30.73
N GLY A 147 14.44 7.06 29.69
CA GLY A 147 13.64 6.44 28.63
C GLY A 147 14.50 5.68 27.62
N VAL A 148 13.89 5.28 26.51
CA VAL A 148 14.58 4.65 25.38
C VAL A 148 14.96 5.73 24.36
N PRO A 149 16.26 6.06 24.20
CA PRO A 149 16.67 7.12 23.28
C PRO A 149 16.63 6.68 21.82
N GLY A 150 16.47 7.67 20.94
CA GLY A 150 16.60 7.50 19.48
C GLY A 150 15.44 6.74 18.84
N PHE A 151 14.25 6.80 19.42
CA PHE A 151 13.02 6.30 18.82
C PHE A 151 12.63 7.16 17.60
N SER A 152 12.28 6.52 16.48
CA SER A 152 11.97 7.21 15.22
C SER A 152 10.67 8.04 15.23
N GLY A 153 9.78 7.81 16.20
CA GLY A 153 8.45 8.41 16.28
C GLY A 153 7.36 7.58 15.62
N ASN A 154 7.73 6.67 14.72
CA ASN A 154 6.88 5.58 14.23
C ASN A 154 7.13 4.32 15.06
N PHE A 155 6.07 3.63 15.44
CA PHE A 155 6.16 2.46 16.32
C PHE A 155 5.05 1.46 16.03
N GLY A 156 5.31 0.18 16.29
CA GLY A 156 4.26 -0.83 16.39
C GLY A 156 4.12 -1.32 17.83
N PHE A 157 3.22 -2.27 18.04
CA PHE A 157 3.07 -2.95 19.34
C PHE A 157 3.62 -4.37 19.27
N TYR A 158 4.15 -4.86 20.38
CA TYR A 158 4.60 -6.23 20.50
C TYR A 158 4.01 -6.91 21.74
N LEU A 159 3.95 -8.23 21.70
CA LEU A 159 3.71 -9.09 22.84
C LEU A 159 4.90 -10.05 22.96
N ASP A 160 5.64 -9.95 24.06
CA ASP A 160 6.64 -10.94 24.45
C ASP A 160 5.92 -12.01 25.30
N VAL A 161 5.90 -13.24 24.79
CA VAL A 161 5.31 -14.40 25.46
C VAL A 161 6.46 -15.18 26.09
N TYR A 162 6.36 -15.40 27.41
CA TYR A 162 7.37 -16.14 28.17
C TYR A 162 6.79 -17.46 28.70
N GLY A 163 7.58 -18.53 28.63
CA GLY A 163 7.24 -19.80 29.28
C GLY A 163 7.13 -19.67 30.81
N ALA A 164 6.23 -20.44 31.41
CA ALA A 164 5.86 -20.37 32.84
C ALA A 164 7.00 -20.44 33.86
N ASP A 165 8.17 -20.95 33.48
CA ASP A 165 9.33 -21.12 34.36
C ASP A 165 10.47 -20.14 34.08
N GLY A 166 10.32 -19.19 33.15
CA GLY A 166 11.35 -18.21 32.75
C GLY A 166 12.66 -18.83 32.21
N ASN A 167 12.70 -20.16 32.10
CA ASN A 167 13.83 -20.98 31.63
C ASN A 167 13.39 -21.98 30.56
N ASP A 168 12.11 -22.02 30.21
CA ASP A 168 11.65 -22.82 29.10
C ASP A 168 11.88 -22.04 27.80
N ALA A 169 13.10 -22.18 27.28
CA ALA A 169 13.51 -21.58 26.01
C ALA A 169 12.66 -22.03 24.80
N THR A 170 11.69 -22.94 25.00
CA THR A 170 10.76 -23.35 23.95
C THR A 170 9.53 -22.45 23.82
N LEU A 171 9.27 -21.57 24.79
CA LEU A 171 8.11 -20.66 24.83
C LEU A 171 8.51 -19.18 24.92
N ASP A 172 9.74 -18.82 24.56
CA ASP A 172 10.20 -17.42 24.55
C ASP A 172 10.19 -16.90 23.11
N TYR A 173 9.18 -16.08 22.78
CA TYR A 173 9.05 -15.43 21.47
C TYR A 173 8.36 -14.07 21.56
N THR A 174 8.66 -13.24 20.57
CA THR A 174 7.98 -11.96 20.34
C THR A 174 7.07 -12.08 19.13
N ILE A 175 5.85 -11.59 19.27
CA ILE A 175 4.95 -11.29 18.16
C ILE A 175 4.75 -9.78 18.03
N TYR A 176 4.47 -9.32 16.83
CA TYR A 176 4.39 -7.92 16.45
C TYR A 176 3.07 -7.63 15.75
N THR A 177 2.65 -6.37 15.79
CA THR A 177 1.53 -5.90 14.97
C THR A 177 1.84 -5.95 13.48
N GLU A 178 3.10 -5.88 13.06
CA GLU A 178 3.52 -6.09 11.65
C GLU A 178 3.67 -7.58 11.32
N ASP A 179 2.83 -8.09 10.44
CA ASP A 179 2.80 -9.51 10.03
C ASP A 179 4.16 -10.01 9.54
N SER A 180 4.85 -9.19 8.77
CA SER A 180 6.17 -9.49 8.22
C SER A 180 7.29 -9.68 9.27
N LEU A 181 7.08 -9.21 10.51
CA LEU A 181 7.99 -9.47 11.62
C LEU A 181 7.64 -10.78 12.35
N ASN A 182 6.47 -11.34 12.07
CA ASN A 182 6.02 -12.60 12.65
C ASN A 182 6.50 -13.81 11.83
N PRO A 183 6.62 -14.98 12.47
CA PRO A 183 6.98 -16.21 11.76
C PRO A 183 6.08 -16.46 10.55
N SER A 184 6.69 -16.66 9.39
CA SER A 184 5.99 -16.91 8.12
C SER A 184 5.05 -15.79 7.63
N GLY A 185 5.18 -14.55 8.14
CA GLY A 185 4.30 -13.46 7.74
C GLY A 185 2.89 -13.60 8.33
N ALA A 186 2.72 -14.37 9.41
CA ALA A 186 1.41 -14.69 9.95
C ALA A 186 0.81 -13.50 10.71
N ALA A 187 -0.52 -13.36 10.60
CA ALA A 187 -1.29 -12.49 11.46
C ALA A 187 -1.19 -12.96 12.92
N GLN A 188 -0.67 -12.10 13.77
CA GLN A 188 -0.59 -12.31 15.23
C GLN A 188 -1.27 -11.19 16.02
N ALA A 189 -1.71 -10.14 15.33
CA ALA A 189 -2.53 -9.09 15.90
C ALA A 189 -3.64 -8.66 14.92
N LEU A 190 -4.81 -8.39 15.47
CA LEU A 190 -5.93 -7.75 14.78
C LEU A 190 -6.12 -6.34 15.35
N ILE A 191 -6.37 -5.39 14.46
CA ILE A 191 -6.35 -3.97 14.78
C ILE A 191 -7.65 -3.35 14.28
N TYR A 192 -8.27 -2.51 15.11
CA TYR A 192 -9.56 -1.89 14.82
C TYR A 192 -9.50 -0.40 15.14
N GLN A 193 -9.89 0.44 14.19
CA GLN A 193 -9.95 1.90 14.37
C GLN A 193 -11.34 2.32 14.83
N GLY A 194 -11.44 3.33 15.70
CA GLY A 194 -12.71 3.92 16.08
C GLY A 194 -13.44 4.61 14.93
N ASN A 195 -14.76 4.52 14.93
CA ASN A 195 -15.65 5.04 13.88
C ASN A 195 -16.48 6.26 14.32
N GLY A 196 -16.30 6.74 15.56
CA GLY A 196 -17.04 7.83 16.17
C GLY A 196 -18.51 7.53 16.49
N GLN A 197 -19.02 6.33 16.18
CA GLN A 197 -20.42 5.94 16.30
C GLN A 197 -20.65 4.85 17.34
N SER A 198 -19.67 3.96 17.54
CA SER A 198 -19.71 2.92 18.55
C SER A 198 -19.40 3.49 19.92
N LEU A 199 -20.13 3.01 20.93
CA LEU A 199 -19.83 3.29 22.32
C LEU A 199 -19.15 2.06 22.92
N ILE A 200 -17.96 2.26 23.47
CA ILE A 200 -17.18 1.23 24.16
C ILE A 200 -17.10 1.54 25.64
N GLN A 201 -17.06 0.51 26.47
CA GLN A 201 -16.85 0.61 27.90
C GLN A 201 -15.73 -0.32 28.35
N ILE A 202 -14.64 0.29 28.81
CA ILE A 202 -13.55 -0.41 29.49
C ILE A 202 -13.96 -0.62 30.95
N PRO A 203 -13.69 -1.80 31.57
CA PRO A 203 -14.01 -2.05 32.96
C PRO A 203 -13.47 -0.93 33.85
N THR A 204 -14.24 -0.54 34.85
CA THR A 204 -13.98 0.58 35.78
C THR A 204 -14.14 2.00 35.22
N PHE A 205 -14.30 2.16 33.89
CA PHE A 205 -14.52 3.46 33.25
C PHE A 205 -15.96 3.62 32.74
N PRO A 206 -16.46 4.87 32.63
CA PRO A 206 -17.72 5.12 31.94
C PRO A 206 -17.58 4.81 30.44
N ALA A 207 -18.71 4.45 29.81
CA ALA A 207 -18.75 4.30 28.37
C ALA A 207 -18.43 5.62 27.65
N GLY A 208 -17.72 5.53 26.53
CA GLY A 208 -17.33 6.66 25.68
C GLY A 208 -17.47 6.30 24.20
N ALA A 209 -17.52 7.33 23.34
CA ALA A 209 -17.47 7.12 21.90
C ALA A 209 -16.08 6.63 21.51
N PHE A 210 -16.02 5.60 20.65
CA PHE A 210 -14.78 5.08 20.08
C PHE A 210 -14.42 5.87 18.82
N THR A 211 -13.52 6.84 18.97
CA THR A 211 -13.18 7.86 17.98
C THR A 211 -12.05 7.44 17.03
N GLU A 212 -11.89 8.15 15.92
CA GLU A 212 -10.90 7.81 14.87
C GLU A 212 -9.42 7.83 15.33
N ASN A 213 -9.12 8.41 16.49
CA ASN A 213 -7.77 8.42 17.08
C ASN A 213 -7.59 7.36 18.20
N GLU A 214 -8.56 6.47 18.35
CA GLU A 214 -8.54 5.36 19.28
C GLU A 214 -8.49 4.05 18.50
N TRP A 215 -7.69 3.10 19.00
CA TRP A 215 -7.38 1.85 18.34
C TRP A 215 -7.48 0.71 19.33
N ILE A 216 -8.20 -0.35 18.97
CA ILE A 216 -8.16 -1.63 19.68
C ILE A 216 -7.13 -2.51 19.00
N ILE A 217 -6.23 -3.08 19.78
CA ILE A 217 -5.23 -4.04 19.33
C ILE A 217 -5.46 -5.34 20.12
N ALA A 218 -5.64 -6.42 19.39
CA ALA A 218 -6.01 -7.73 19.89
C ALA A 218 -4.96 -8.75 19.41
N PHE A 219 -4.15 -9.25 20.34
CA PHE A 219 -3.10 -10.23 20.05
C PHE A 219 -3.59 -11.65 20.30
N GLU A 220 -3.04 -12.56 19.51
CA GLU A 220 -3.01 -13.99 19.74
C GLU A 220 -1.70 -14.32 20.48
N ASP A 221 -1.69 -15.16 21.52
CA ASP A 221 -0.45 -15.51 22.24
C ASP A 221 0.21 -16.81 21.77
N GLY A 222 -0.39 -17.56 20.84
CA GLY A 222 0.19 -18.73 20.17
C GLY A 222 0.79 -18.44 18.79
N VAL A 223 1.92 -19.07 18.45
CA VAL A 223 2.54 -18.96 17.10
C VAL A 223 2.41 -20.22 16.25
N GLY A 224 2.14 -20.03 14.95
CA GLY A 224 2.15 -21.09 13.96
C GLY A 224 1.06 -22.15 14.20
N PRO A 225 1.39 -23.47 14.19
CA PRO A 225 0.40 -24.53 14.43
C PRO A 225 -0.20 -24.56 15.84
N ASN A 226 0.37 -23.81 16.78
CA ASN A 226 -0.09 -23.75 18.17
C ASN A 226 -0.99 -22.55 18.46
N SER A 227 -1.17 -21.66 17.47
CA SER A 227 -2.16 -20.60 17.53
C SER A 227 -3.56 -21.19 17.38
N ASP A 228 -4.51 -20.75 18.21
CA ASP A 228 -5.93 -21.05 18.02
C ASP A 228 -6.67 -19.96 17.24
N TYR A 229 -6.02 -18.80 17.04
CA TYR A 229 -6.43 -17.68 16.20
C TYR A 229 -7.69 -16.96 16.69
N ASP A 230 -7.94 -16.99 18.00
CA ASP A 230 -9.08 -16.31 18.59
C ASP A 230 -8.79 -14.82 18.88
N PHE A 231 -7.50 -14.45 18.96
CA PHE A 231 -6.99 -13.08 19.19
C PHE A 231 -7.57 -12.39 20.43
N SER A 232 -8.15 -13.15 21.36
CA SER A 232 -8.74 -12.66 22.61
C SER A 232 -7.75 -12.74 23.78
N ASP A 233 -6.57 -13.28 23.53
CA ASP A 233 -5.53 -13.56 24.51
C ASP A 233 -5.01 -12.31 25.21
N PHE A 234 -4.79 -11.23 24.44
CA PHE A 234 -4.38 -9.94 24.99
C PHE A 234 -5.00 -8.80 24.18
N VAL A 235 -5.94 -8.06 24.79
CA VAL A 235 -6.64 -6.96 24.15
C VAL A 235 -6.47 -5.68 24.94
N PHE A 236 -6.09 -4.61 24.24
CA PHE A 236 -5.99 -3.26 24.82
C PHE A 236 -6.47 -2.21 23.85
N ILE A 237 -6.68 -1.00 24.38
CA ILE A 237 -6.99 0.18 23.60
C ILE A 237 -5.87 1.21 23.75
N ALA A 238 -5.51 1.85 22.64
CA ALA A 238 -4.57 2.96 22.61
C ALA A 238 -5.25 4.20 22.03
N GLU A 239 -5.04 5.36 22.65
CA GLU A 239 -5.65 6.63 22.24
C GLU A 239 -4.60 7.68 21.83
N SER A 240 -5.05 8.69 21.08
CA SER A 240 -4.22 9.79 20.56
C SER A 240 -3.16 9.35 19.54
N LEU A 241 -3.47 8.31 18.76
CA LEU A 241 -2.62 7.78 17.71
C LEU A 241 -3.11 8.19 16.33
N ALA A 242 -2.16 8.50 15.45
CA ALA A 242 -2.39 8.56 14.02
C ALA A 242 -1.82 7.29 13.37
N PRO A 243 -2.37 6.87 12.21
CA PRO A 243 -1.69 5.93 11.32
C PRO A 243 -0.23 6.35 11.15
N GLY A 244 0.69 5.45 11.50
CA GLY A 244 2.09 5.66 11.26
C GLY A 244 2.42 5.26 9.83
N PHE A 245 3.31 6.01 9.21
CA PHE A 245 3.87 5.63 7.92
C PHE A 245 5.30 5.21 8.17
N VAL A 246 5.61 3.96 7.92
CA VAL A 246 6.98 3.65 7.53
C VAL A 246 7.12 4.27 6.15
N GLU A 247 8.14 5.09 5.94
CA GLU A 247 8.53 5.45 4.59
C GLU A 247 8.76 4.10 3.89
N ARG A 248 7.77 3.67 3.10
CA ARG A 248 7.84 2.43 2.34
C ARG A 248 9.18 2.58 1.64
N GLN A 249 10.14 1.70 1.93
CA GLN A 249 11.21 1.55 0.95
C GLN A 249 10.41 1.15 -0.28
N THR A 250 10.22 2.09 -1.20
CA THR A 250 9.57 1.83 -2.47
C THR A 250 10.32 0.63 -2.99
N ILE A 251 9.71 -0.55 -2.88
CA ILE A 251 10.06 -1.67 -3.72
C ILE A 251 9.64 -1.10 -5.06
N GLY A 252 10.54 -0.35 -5.68
CA GLY A 252 10.24 0.30 -6.93
C GLY A 252 9.84 -0.83 -7.85
N CYS A 253 8.70 -0.68 -8.50
CA CYS A 253 8.39 -1.55 -9.61
C CYS A 253 8.61 -0.73 -10.84
N ARG A 254 9.17 -1.42 -11.82
CA ARG A 254 9.33 -0.87 -13.13
C ARG A 254 8.33 -1.57 -14.02
N VAL A 255 7.60 -0.80 -14.80
CA VAL A 255 6.78 -1.35 -15.89
C VAL A 255 7.31 -0.85 -17.21
N THR A 256 7.37 -1.75 -18.19
CA THR A 256 7.32 -1.39 -19.60
C THR A 256 6.00 -1.92 -20.13
N ALA A 257 5.13 -1.04 -20.59
CA ALA A 257 3.84 -1.46 -21.08
C ALA A 257 3.52 -0.78 -22.41
N GLY A 258 2.73 -1.47 -23.21
CA GLY A 258 2.18 -0.92 -24.44
C GLY A 258 1.11 -1.82 -25.01
N GLY A 259 0.02 -1.22 -25.48
CA GLY A 259 -1.11 -1.98 -26.01
C GLY A 259 -1.94 -1.14 -26.97
N VAL A 260 -2.69 -1.84 -27.82
CA VAL A 260 -3.74 -1.22 -28.62
C VAL A 260 -5.00 -1.98 -28.32
N ASP A 261 -5.97 -1.31 -27.73
CA ASP A 261 -7.24 -1.92 -27.39
C ASP A 261 -8.34 -1.46 -28.36
N GLU A 262 -9.16 -2.40 -28.78
CA GLU A 262 -10.36 -2.20 -29.62
C GLU A 262 -11.56 -2.77 -28.86
N PHE A 263 -11.89 -2.20 -27.70
CA PHE A 263 -12.97 -2.75 -26.87
C PHE A 263 -14.35 -2.45 -27.47
N GLY A 264 -15.09 -3.50 -27.78
CA GLY A 264 -16.50 -3.45 -28.20
C GLY A 264 -17.51 -3.24 -27.06
N TYR A 265 -17.04 -3.08 -25.82
CA TYR A 265 -17.87 -2.97 -24.61
C TYR A 265 -17.53 -1.72 -23.79
N TRP A 266 -17.73 -0.54 -24.36
CA TRP A 266 -17.80 0.69 -23.55
C TRP A 266 -19.22 0.81 -22.97
N THR A 267 -19.40 0.56 -21.67
CA THR A 267 -20.69 0.78 -20.98
C THR A 267 -20.82 2.14 -20.33
N GLY A 268 -19.74 2.92 -20.26
CA GLY A 268 -19.72 4.37 -20.01
C GLY A 268 -20.89 4.95 -19.22
N GLU A 269 -21.08 4.51 -17.97
CA GLU A 269 -21.95 5.24 -17.05
C GLU A 269 -21.13 6.29 -16.32
N TYR A 270 -21.13 7.52 -16.84
CA TYR A 270 -21.04 8.70 -15.98
C TYR A 270 -22.20 9.65 -16.30
N GLU A 271 -23.03 9.82 -15.27
CA GLU A 271 -24.25 10.61 -15.13
C GLU A 271 -25.56 10.07 -15.77
N GLU A 272 -26.43 9.59 -14.87
CA GLU A 272 -27.87 9.25 -15.04
C GLU A 272 -28.25 7.95 -15.78
N GLY A 273 -27.73 6.80 -15.33
CA GLY A 273 -28.51 5.55 -15.21
C GLY A 273 -29.21 5.01 -16.47
N LEU A 274 -28.58 5.11 -17.64
CA LEU A 274 -29.06 4.46 -18.85
C LEU A 274 -27.86 3.89 -19.64
N SER A 275 -27.50 2.64 -19.37
CA SER A 275 -26.74 1.81 -20.30
C SER A 275 -27.55 1.63 -21.60
N TYR A 276 -27.33 2.48 -22.59
CA TYR A 276 -27.87 2.27 -23.92
C TYR A 276 -26.77 1.66 -24.78
N TRP A 277 -27.03 0.45 -25.29
CA TRP A 277 -26.39 -0.07 -26.50
C TRP A 277 -26.75 0.88 -27.63
N ILE A 278 -26.03 1.99 -27.75
CA ILE A 278 -26.09 2.79 -28.96
C ILE A 278 -25.22 2.01 -29.94
N GLU A 279 -25.84 1.47 -31.00
CA GLU A 279 -25.15 1.04 -32.22
C GLU A 279 -24.37 2.24 -32.77
N PHE A 280 -23.23 2.55 -32.17
CA PHE A 280 -22.21 3.34 -32.83
C PHE A 280 -21.54 2.40 -33.82
N ASP A 281 -21.46 2.83 -35.08
CA ASP A 281 -20.99 2.01 -36.20
C ASP A 281 -19.58 1.40 -36.00
N GLU A 282 -18.82 1.81 -34.98
CA GLU A 282 -17.45 1.39 -34.78
C GLU A 282 -16.99 1.60 -33.30
N PRO A 283 -16.22 0.67 -32.71
CA PRO A 283 -15.85 0.62 -31.29
C PRO A 283 -14.96 1.78 -30.82
N ASP A 284 -14.86 1.94 -29.49
CA ASP A 284 -13.85 2.78 -28.85
C ASP A 284 -12.47 2.14 -29.06
N ARG A 285 -11.48 2.97 -29.39
CA ARG A 285 -10.12 2.55 -29.67
C ARG A 285 -9.14 3.53 -29.06
N TYR A 286 -8.24 2.98 -28.26
CA TYR A 286 -7.13 3.72 -27.70
C TYR A 286 -5.84 2.90 -27.78
N HIS A 287 -4.71 3.59 -27.70
CA HIS A 287 -3.44 2.97 -27.41
C HIS A 287 -2.84 3.60 -26.16
N PHE A 288 -2.03 2.83 -25.47
CA PHE A 288 -1.28 3.32 -24.34
C PHE A 288 0.13 2.72 -24.37
N GLY A 289 1.04 3.33 -23.63
CA GLY A 289 2.32 2.72 -23.34
C GLY A 289 3.35 3.68 -22.79
N GLY A 290 4.47 3.12 -22.36
CA GLY A 290 5.54 3.86 -21.74
C GLY A 290 6.41 3.01 -20.82
N GLN A 291 7.20 3.71 -20.00
CA GLN A 291 8.01 3.11 -18.94
C GLN A 291 7.86 3.91 -17.67
N VAL A 292 7.49 3.26 -16.58
CA VAL A 292 7.37 3.88 -15.25
C VAL A 292 8.29 3.14 -14.29
N GLY A 293 8.92 3.85 -13.36
CA GLY A 293 9.90 3.30 -12.41
C GLY A 293 11.26 2.99 -13.04
N ALA A 294 11.58 3.63 -14.17
CA ALA A 294 12.81 3.41 -14.92
C ALA A 294 13.71 4.64 -14.87
N ASN A 295 14.45 4.85 -13.76
CA ASN A 295 15.27 6.06 -13.51
C ASN A 295 16.47 6.27 -14.47
N THR A 296 16.50 5.50 -15.56
CA THR A 296 17.44 5.64 -16.67
C THR A 296 17.04 6.74 -17.67
N ALA A 297 15.84 7.33 -17.56
CA ALA A 297 15.45 8.47 -18.37
C ALA A 297 16.35 9.68 -18.07
N LEU A 298 16.81 10.37 -19.12
CA LEU A 298 17.67 11.55 -18.96
C LEU A 298 16.94 12.63 -18.14
N PRO A 299 17.65 13.38 -17.27
CA PRO A 299 17.08 14.52 -16.55
C PRO A 299 16.25 15.44 -17.46
N PRO A 300 15.17 16.07 -16.96
CA PRO A 300 14.96 16.37 -15.54
C PRO A 300 14.18 15.34 -14.73
N ASP A 301 13.39 14.44 -15.33
CA ASP A 301 12.49 13.57 -14.55
C ASP A 301 12.75 12.08 -14.81
N PRO A 302 13.47 11.38 -13.90
CA PRO A 302 13.90 10.01 -14.13
C PRO A 302 12.75 8.99 -13.98
N ALA A 303 11.67 9.33 -13.27
CA ALA A 303 10.68 8.37 -12.82
C ALA A 303 9.87 7.68 -13.94
N GLY A 304 9.85 8.25 -15.15
CA GLY A 304 9.29 7.58 -16.32
C GLY A 304 8.55 8.47 -17.31
N GLU A 305 7.92 7.79 -18.27
CA GLU A 305 7.03 8.34 -19.28
C GLU A 305 5.84 7.42 -19.55
N TRP A 306 4.71 8.02 -19.85
CA TRP A 306 3.47 7.36 -20.22
C TRP A 306 2.74 8.17 -21.29
N GLU A 307 2.23 7.49 -22.31
CA GLU A 307 1.39 8.07 -23.34
C GLU A 307 0.06 7.32 -23.37
N HIS A 308 -1.03 8.06 -23.47
CA HIS A 308 -2.37 7.55 -23.77
C HIS A 308 -2.92 8.27 -24.99
N HIS A 309 -3.40 7.54 -25.98
CA HIS A 309 -3.97 8.11 -27.20
C HIS A 309 -5.33 7.50 -27.47
N GLN A 310 -6.34 8.30 -27.20
CA GLN A 310 -7.69 8.06 -27.65
C GLN A 310 -7.75 8.29 -29.17
N GLN A 311 -7.85 7.22 -29.95
CA GLN A 311 -7.91 7.33 -31.41
C GLN A 311 -9.33 7.61 -31.88
N LYS A 312 -10.30 6.94 -31.25
CA LYS A 312 -11.69 7.01 -31.66
C LYS A 312 -12.62 6.56 -30.55
N GLY A 313 -13.74 7.25 -30.34
CA GLY A 313 -14.75 6.88 -29.34
C GLY A 313 -15.66 8.07 -29.02
N PRO A 314 -16.58 7.93 -28.06
CA PRO A 314 -17.44 9.03 -27.60
C PRO A 314 -16.62 10.20 -27.04
N SER A 315 -15.43 9.91 -26.49
CA SER A 315 -14.46 10.89 -26.01
C SER A 315 -13.63 11.56 -27.10
N GLY A 316 -13.99 11.41 -28.38
CA GLY A 316 -13.27 12.03 -29.50
C GLY A 316 -11.91 11.40 -29.76
N SER A 317 -10.93 12.22 -30.13
CA SER A 317 -9.55 11.79 -30.34
C SER A 317 -8.56 12.76 -29.72
N PHE A 318 -7.59 12.26 -28.97
CA PHE A 318 -6.54 13.04 -28.33
C PHE A 318 -5.33 12.20 -27.95
N SER A 319 -4.19 12.85 -27.71
CA SER A 319 -3.00 12.24 -27.11
C SER A 319 -2.69 12.97 -25.80
N PHE A 320 -2.52 12.21 -24.74
CA PHE A 320 -2.19 12.65 -23.40
C PHE A 320 -0.83 12.09 -22.99
N HIS A 321 0.06 12.95 -22.51
CA HIS A 321 1.40 12.58 -22.10
C HIS A 321 1.55 12.79 -20.59
N GLY A 322 1.96 11.75 -19.87
CA GLY A 322 2.38 11.78 -18.47
C GLY A 322 3.88 11.53 -18.37
N GLY A 323 4.62 12.44 -17.72
CA GLY A 323 6.09 12.37 -17.75
C GLY A 323 6.68 12.63 -19.15
N THR A 324 7.96 12.30 -19.36
CA THR A 324 8.78 12.49 -20.58
C THR A 324 9.63 13.78 -20.69
N ASN A 325 10.64 13.69 -21.58
CA ASN A 325 11.42 14.78 -22.19
C ASN A 325 10.67 15.57 -23.28
N SER A 326 9.54 15.03 -23.76
CA SER A 326 8.81 15.55 -24.92
C SER A 326 7.65 16.48 -24.52
N ALA A 327 7.16 16.31 -23.29
CA ALA A 327 6.17 17.14 -22.66
C ALA A 327 6.81 18.42 -22.05
N PRO A 328 6.00 19.44 -21.73
CA PRO A 328 6.48 20.65 -21.07
C PRO A 328 7.13 20.36 -19.71
N ALA A 329 8.04 21.24 -19.27
CA ALA A 329 8.51 21.20 -17.90
C ALA A 329 7.32 21.23 -16.92
N GLY A 330 7.37 20.38 -15.89
CA GLY A 330 6.31 20.21 -14.90
C GLY A 330 5.52 18.90 -15.03
N THR A 331 5.53 18.24 -16.19
CA THR A 331 4.95 16.88 -16.34
C THR A 331 5.88 15.83 -15.79
N ARG A 332 5.34 14.87 -15.01
CA ARG A 332 6.14 13.83 -14.35
C ARG A 332 5.30 12.68 -13.82
N ILE A 333 5.95 11.56 -13.52
CA ILE A 333 5.39 10.55 -12.63
C ILE A 333 5.71 10.98 -11.19
N VAL A 334 4.68 11.07 -10.35
CA VAL A 334 4.81 11.58 -8.97
C VAL A 334 4.94 10.44 -7.98
N GLU A 335 4.13 9.40 -8.15
CA GLU A 335 4.07 8.28 -7.22
C GLU A 335 3.92 6.98 -8.00
N ILE A 336 4.62 5.94 -7.55
CA ILE A 336 4.55 4.58 -8.10
C ILE A 336 4.31 3.66 -6.92
N ARG A 337 3.21 2.92 -6.98
CA ARG A 337 2.77 2.00 -5.93
C ARG A 337 2.63 0.62 -6.54
N CYS A 338 3.30 -0.34 -5.93
CA CYS A 338 3.12 -1.74 -6.30
C CYS A 338 2.28 -2.43 -5.25
N SER A 339 1.44 -3.34 -5.72
CA SER A 339 0.66 -4.25 -4.90
C SER A 339 0.74 -5.67 -5.44
N ASP A 340 0.20 -6.60 -4.66
CA ASP A 340 0.06 -8.02 -5.01
C ASP A 340 1.39 -8.72 -5.38
N PRO A 341 2.17 -9.11 -4.36
CA PRO A 341 3.45 -9.77 -4.56
C PRO A 341 3.28 -11.15 -5.21
N GLY A 342 4.30 -11.55 -5.99
CA GLY A 342 4.38 -12.89 -6.58
C GLY A 342 3.79 -12.99 -7.97
N GLY A 343 4.30 -12.16 -8.90
CA GLY A 343 3.98 -12.04 -10.33
C GLY A 343 3.39 -13.26 -11.04
N CYS A 344 2.52 -13.02 -12.03
CA CYS A 344 2.00 -14.08 -12.87
C CYS A 344 3.08 -14.55 -13.85
N SER A 345 3.26 -15.86 -13.98
CA SER A 345 4.09 -16.39 -15.06
C SER A 345 3.40 -16.13 -16.41
N PRO A 346 4.10 -15.63 -17.45
CA PRO A 346 5.55 -15.67 -17.65
C PRO A 346 6.27 -14.30 -17.58
N SER A 347 5.85 -13.35 -16.74
CA SER A 347 6.46 -12.00 -16.65
C SER A 347 7.97 -12.03 -16.34
N GLY A 348 8.82 -12.27 -17.33
CA GLY A 348 10.26 -12.49 -17.13
C GLY A 348 10.65 -13.86 -16.53
N ASN A 349 11.96 -14.03 -16.30
CA ASN A 349 12.53 -15.16 -15.56
C ASN A 349 13.71 -14.65 -14.71
N PRO A 350 13.53 -14.43 -13.39
CA PRO A 350 12.36 -14.80 -12.59
C PRO A 350 11.08 -13.99 -12.95
N PRO A 351 9.88 -14.49 -12.58
CA PRO A 351 8.64 -13.74 -12.68
C PRO A 351 8.74 -12.37 -12.00
N SER A 352 7.92 -11.41 -12.41
CA SER A 352 7.87 -10.10 -11.80
C SER A 352 7.65 -10.22 -10.28
N PRO A 353 8.19 -9.28 -9.49
CA PRO A 353 8.01 -9.32 -8.05
C PRO A 353 6.56 -9.01 -7.65
N ASN A 354 5.80 -8.33 -8.52
CA ASN A 354 4.43 -7.88 -8.30
C ASN A 354 3.61 -8.05 -9.58
N LYS A 355 2.30 -8.25 -9.43
CA LYS A 355 1.35 -8.36 -10.56
C LYS A 355 0.67 -7.04 -10.88
N GLN A 356 0.69 -6.10 -9.95
CA GLN A 356 -0.07 -4.87 -10.04
C GLN A 356 0.81 -3.66 -9.83
N LEU A 357 0.52 -2.61 -10.59
CA LEU A 357 1.21 -1.33 -10.48
C LEU A 357 0.21 -0.20 -10.71
N ASP A 358 0.02 0.59 -9.66
CA ASP A 358 -0.65 1.88 -9.69
C ASP A 358 0.40 2.99 -9.78
N PHE A 359 0.16 4.00 -10.60
CA PHE A 359 1.00 5.19 -10.60
C PHE A 359 0.22 6.44 -10.94
N ASP A 360 0.65 7.55 -10.34
CA ASP A 360 0.04 8.84 -10.55
C ASP A 360 1.05 9.82 -11.12
N GLY A 361 0.54 10.85 -11.80
CA GLY A 361 1.40 11.85 -12.35
C GLY A 361 0.72 13.14 -12.76
N ILE A 362 1.56 14.00 -13.33
CA ILE A 362 1.18 15.26 -13.93
C ILE A 362 1.40 15.13 -15.43
N GLY A 363 0.35 15.36 -16.20
CA GLY A 363 0.37 15.24 -17.65
C GLY A 363 -0.29 16.39 -18.38
N THR A 364 -0.22 16.34 -19.69
CA THR A 364 -0.70 17.38 -20.60
C THR A 364 -1.28 16.77 -21.87
N PHE A 365 -2.24 17.46 -22.48
CA PHE A 365 -2.76 17.06 -23.79
C PHE A 365 -1.88 17.61 -24.91
N GLN A 366 -1.22 16.72 -25.65
CA GLN A 366 -0.39 17.12 -26.79
C GLN A 366 -1.25 17.44 -28.02
N ASN A 367 -2.13 16.51 -28.39
CA ASN A 367 -3.00 16.63 -29.54
C ASN A 367 -4.43 16.48 -29.08
N ILE A 368 -5.31 17.35 -29.59
CA ILE A 368 -6.74 17.23 -29.38
C ILE A 368 -7.41 17.39 -30.74
N GLY A 369 -8.30 16.45 -31.04
CA GLY A 369 -9.04 16.39 -32.30
C GLY A 369 -9.77 17.70 -32.57
N ASN A 370 -10.01 17.99 -33.86
CA ASN A 370 -10.76 19.17 -34.28
C ASN A 370 -12.11 18.75 -34.87
N GLY A 371 -13.11 19.65 -34.78
CA GLY A 371 -14.42 19.42 -35.38
C GLY A 371 -15.12 18.20 -34.77
N LYS A 372 -15.52 17.24 -35.62
CA LYS A 372 -16.24 16.03 -35.17
C LYS A 372 -15.41 15.05 -34.35
N SER A 373 -14.09 15.20 -34.37
CA SER A 373 -13.15 14.36 -33.61
C SER A 373 -12.71 15.03 -32.31
N ALA A 374 -13.17 16.26 -32.03
CA ALA A 374 -12.89 16.90 -30.75
C ALA A 374 -13.65 16.14 -29.64
N PRO A 375 -13.01 15.88 -28.49
CA PRO A 375 -13.71 15.33 -27.34
C PRO A 375 -14.91 16.18 -26.94
N VAL A 376 -16.03 15.54 -26.63
CA VAL A 376 -17.27 16.25 -26.28
C VAL A 376 -17.09 17.10 -25.02
N TRP A 377 -16.36 16.58 -24.04
CA TRP A 377 -15.98 17.30 -22.82
C TRP A 377 -15.09 18.52 -23.12
N LEU A 378 -14.20 18.44 -24.11
CA LEU A 378 -13.33 19.56 -24.51
C LEU A 378 -14.08 20.73 -25.16
N VAL A 379 -15.19 20.48 -25.84
CA VAL A 379 -15.96 21.57 -26.47
C VAL A 379 -16.71 22.40 -25.42
N ALA A 380 -16.91 21.86 -24.22
CA ALA A 380 -17.63 22.49 -23.13
C ALA A 380 -16.71 23.05 -22.02
N ASP A 381 -15.49 22.52 -21.87
CA ASP A 381 -14.63 22.83 -20.74
C ASP A 381 -13.57 23.90 -21.07
N PRO A 382 -13.60 25.09 -20.43
CA PRO A 382 -12.56 26.10 -20.58
C PRO A 382 -11.20 25.67 -19.98
N ASN A 383 -11.11 24.59 -19.22
CA ASN A 383 -9.93 24.21 -18.44
C ASN A 383 -9.04 23.17 -19.13
N VAL A 384 -9.25 22.89 -20.41
CA VAL A 384 -8.37 22.01 -21.20
C VAL A 384 -7.72 22.78 -22.35
N ALA A 385 -6.41 22.99 -22.24
CA ALA A 385 -5.61 23.69 -23.23
C ALA A 385 -4.42 22.84 -23.67
N LYS A 386 -4.39 22.51 -24.98
CA LYS A 386 -3.33 21.69 -25.58
C LYS A 386 -1.96 22.36 -25.57
N GLU A 387 -0.92 21.54 -25.64
CA GLU A 387 0.45 21.98 -25.80
C GLU A 387 0.68 22.80 -27.09
N PRO A 388 1.39 23.93 -27.02
CA PRO A 388 1.83 24.65 -28.20
C PRO A 388 2.95 23.87 -28.90
N LYS A 389 2.88 23.80 -30.24
CA LYS A 389 3.94 23.17 -31.04
C LYS A 389 5.30 23.82 -30.77
N GLY A 390 6.28 23.03 -30.32
CA GLY A 390 7.70 23.43 -30.30
C GLY A 390 8.27 23.92 -28.97
N ASN A 391 7.71 23.54 -27.82
CA ASN A 391 8.34 23.48 -26.48
C ASN A 391 9.15 24.73 -26.04
N LYS A 392 8.65 25.96 -26.23
CA LYS A 392 9.37 27.19 -25.80
C LYS A 392 8.68 28.05 -24.74
N SER A 393 7.45 27.72 -24.38
CA SER A 393 6.71 28.26 -23.23
C SER A 393 5.36 27.55 -23.16
N PHE A 394 5.01 26.93 -22.05
CA PHE A 394 3.73 26.26 -21.89
C PHE A 394 2.72 27.21 -21.23
N ALA A 395 1.62 27.45 -21.94
CA ALA A 395 0.45 28.20 -21.46
C ALA A 395 -0.82 27.34 -21.52
N GLY A 396 -0.64 26.01 -21.58
CA GLY A 396 -1.74 25.06 -21.56
C GLY A 396 -2.15 24.74 -20.12
N THR A 397 -2.76 23.57 -19.95
CA THR A 397 -3.24 23.07 -18.66
C THR A 397 -2.50 21.81 -18.25
N PHE A 398 -2.16 21.72 -16.98
CA PHE A 398 -1.62 20.51 -16.35
C PHE A 398 -2.75 19.73 -15.72
N HIS A 399 -2.71 18.42 -15.85
CA HIS A 399 -3.74 17.51 -15.37
C HIS A 399 -3.12 16.50 -14.41
N TRP A 400 -3.79 16.24 -13.29
CA TRP A 400 -3.50 15.04 -12.53
C TRP A 400 -4.03 13.84 -13.32
N PHE A 401 -3.30 12.74 -13.27
CA PHE A 401 -3.77 11.48 -13.82
C PHE A 401 -3.33 10.31 -12.93
N GLU A 402 -4.09 9.24 -13.01
CA GLU A 402 -3.89 7.99 -12.27
C GLU A 402 -3.98 6.84 -13.27
N VAL A 403 -3.08 5.86 -13.16
CA VAL A 403 -3.06 4.66 -14.00
C VAL A 403 -2.98 3.43 -13.11
N ASN A 404 -3.82 2.44 -13.40
CA ASN A 404 -3.71 1.08 -12.85
C ASN A 404 -3.34 0.11 -13.99
N LEU A 405 -2.36 -0.75 -13.73
CA LEU A 405 -1.91 -1.82 -14.63
C LEU A 405 -1.87 -3.13 -13.85
N ASP A 406 -2.50 -4.16 -14.40
CA ASP A 406 -2.40 -5.53 -13.88
C ASP A 406 -1.73 -6.42 -14.96
N ASP A 407 -0.54 -6.96 -14.66
CA ASP A 407 0.19 -7.99 -15.43
C ASP A 407 -0.24 -9.37 -14.90
N LEU A 408 -1.36 -9.86 -15.42
CA LEU A 408 -2.06 -11.05 -14.92
C LEU A 408 -1.70 -12.31 -15.71
N GLY A 409 -0.85 -12.19 -16.73
CA GLY A 409 -0.31 -13.33 -17.46
C GLY A 409 -0.34 -13.10 -18.97
N GLU A 410 0.72 -13.55 -19.62
CA GLU A 410 1.02 -13.33 -21.04
C GLU A 410 0.98 -14.67 -21.83
N PRO A 411 0.63 -14.65 -23.13
CA PRO A 411 1.50 -13.95 -24.06
C PRO A 411 0.83 -13.11 -25.14
N GLY A 412 1.54 -12.03 -25.49
CA GLY A 412 1.19 -11.13 -26.57
C GLY A 412 1.04 -11.82 -27.94
N ASN A 413 0.30 -11.11 -28.78
CA ASN A 413 0.08 -11.25 -30.22
C ASN A 413 -0.91 -12.29 -30.76
N SER A 414 -1.63 -13.07 -29.95
CA SER A 414 -2.99 -13.60 -30.27
C SER A 414 -3.40 -14.69 -29.29
N ASN A 415 -4.42 -14.42 -28.48
CA ASN A 415 -5.07 -15.47 -27.72
C ASN A 415 -5.99 -16.29 -28.65
N SER A 416 -5.60 -17.52 -28.96
CA SER A 416 -6.53 -18.51 -29.52
C SER A 416 -7.51 -19.05 -28.48
N GLU A 417 -7.26 -18.78 -27.19
CA GLU A 417 -8.07 -19.13 -26.04
C GLU A 417 -8.20 -17.86 -25.19
N LEU A 418 -9.10 -16.96 -25.58
CA LEU A 418 -9.40 -15.75 -24.81
C LEU A 418 -9.74 -16.18 -23.38
N ALA A 419 -8.96 -15.71 -22.40
CA ALA A 419 -9.37 -15.85 -21.01
C ALA A 419 -10.75 -15.20 -20.85
N ASP A 420 -11.61 -15.84 -20.05
CA ASP A 420 -13.00 -15.44 -19.93
C ASP A 420 -13.11 -14.17 -19.10
N THR A 421 -13.14 -13.02 -19.77
CA THR A 421 -13.32 -11.71 -19.12
C THR A 421 -14.62 -11.63 -18.31
N GLU A 422 -15.60 -12.50 -18.54
CA GLU A 422 -16.83 -12.53 -17.73
C GLU A 422 -16.57 -13.00 -16.28
N LEU A 423 -15.45 -13.70 -16.04
CA LEU A 423 -15.04 -14.12 -14.69
C LEU A 423 -14.25 -13.06 -13.95
N CYS A 424 -13.80 -12.02 -14.66
CA CYS A 424 -12.92 -10.99 -14.14
C CYS A 424 -13.72 -9.75 -13.69
N PRO A 425 -13.31 -9.07 -12.61
CA PRO A 425 -14.00 -7.88 -12.13
C PRO A 425 -14.00 -6.76 -13.18
N ILE A 426 -15.17 -6.24 -13.53
CA ILE A 426 -15.29 -5.16 -14.55
C ILE A 426 -14.37 -3.95 -14.27
N PRO A 427 -14.22 -3.46 -13.01
CA PRO A 427 -13.34 -2.33 -12.71
C PRO A 427 -11.85 -2.71 -12.57
N GLY A 428 -11.49 -3.97 -12.81
CA GLY A 428 -10.16 -4.52 -12.57
C GLY A 428 -9.86 -4.75 -11.09
N PHE A 429 -8.58 -4.77 -10.77
CA PHE A 429 -8.02 -5.04 -9.45
C PHE A 429 -7.24 -3.83 -8.90
N GLY A 430 -6.66 -3.93 -7.70
CA GLY A 430 -5.77 -2.90 -7.14
C GLY A 430 -6.52 -1.75 -6.46
N GLU A 431 -5.85 -0.60 -6.25
CA GLU A 431 -6.41 0.55 -5.49
C GLU A 431 -7.72 1.09 -6.08
N LYS A 432 -7.88 0.95 -7.39
CA LYS A 432 -9.05 1.44 -8.13
C LYS A 432 -9.98 0.30 -8.55
N GLY A 433 -9.57 -0.95 -8.39
CA GLY A 433 -10.35 -2.12 -8.72
C GLY A 433 -11.47 -2.43 -7.74
N SER A 434 -12.26 -3.45 -8.05
CA SER A 434 -13.27 -3.97 -7.12
C SER A 434 -12.75 -5.07 -6.20
N LEU A 435 -11.56 -5.59 -6.50
CA LEU A 435 -10.85 -6.59 -5.73
C LEU A 435 -9.41 -6.14 -5.49
N PRO A 436 -8.84 -6.39 -4.30
CA PRO A 436 -7.53 -5.86 -3.93
C PRO A 436 -6.35 -6.57 -4.61
N LEU A 437 -6.50 -7.82 -5.03
CA LEU A 437 -5.43 -8.67 -5.56
C LEU A 437 -5.79 -9.22 -6.93
N GLY A 438 -4.83 -9.24 -7.84
CA GLY A 438 -4.95 -9.72 -9.20
C GLY A 438 -5.09 -11.23 -9.32
N ASP A 439 -5.97 -11.68 -10.22
CA ASP A 439 -6.15 -13.08 -10.57
C ASP A 439 -5.36 -13.42 -11.83
N CYS A 440 -4.42 -14.36 -11.74
CA CYS A 440 -3.60 -14.78 -12.90
C CYS A 440 -4.39 -15.54 -13.99
N GLU A 441 -5.67 -15.84 -13.75
CA GLU A 441 -6.56 -16.37 -14.79
C GLU A 441 -7.20 -15.27 -15.65
N CYS A 442 -7.08 -14.00 -15.25
CA CYS A 442 -7.58 -12.86 -16.02
C CYS A 442 -6.56 -12.35 -17.06
N PRO A 443 -7.02 -11.72 -18.15
CA PRO A 443 -6.13 -10.98 -19.03
C PRO A 443 -5.48 -9.80 -18.31
N ASP A 444 -4.42 -9.28 -18.90
CA ASP A 444 -3.85 -7.98 -18.56
C ASP A 444 -4.92 -6.89 -18.51
N PHE A 445 -4.81 -5.96 -17.56
CA PHE A 445 -5.77 -4.89 -17.36
C PHE A 445 -5.09 -3.52 -17.40
N TYR A 446 -5.78 -2.55 -17.98
CA TYR A 446 -5.37 -1.14 -17.95
C TYR A 446 -6.54 -0.24 -17.60
N ARG A 447 -6.26 0.76 -16.76
CA ARG A 447 -7.16 1.89 -16.50
C ARG A 447 -6.35 3.17 -16.46
N ILE A 448 -6.91 4.23 -17.03
CA ILE A 448 -6.41 5.59 -16.85
C ILE A 448 -7.57 6.52 -16.49
N THR A 449 -7.34 7.34 -15.48
CA THR A 449 -8.22 8.43 -15.05
C THR A 449 -7.49 9.75 -15.21
N ILE A 450 -8.10 10.70 -15.92
CA ILE A 450 -7.56 12.04 -16.13
C ILE A 450 -8.54 13.05 -15.54
N TYR A 451 -8.00 13.93 -14.68
CA TYR A 451 -8.76 14.93 -13.96
C TYR A 451 -8.71 16.29 -14.67
N ASP A 452 -9.63 17.18 -14.30
CA ASP A 452 -9.71 18.53 -14.85
C ASP A 452 -8.38 19.28 -14.72
N GLY A 453 -8.13 20.18 -15.68
CA GLY A 453 -6.87 20.87 -15.83
C GLY A 453 -6.75 22.12 -14.96
N VAL A 454 -5.53 22.43 -14.56
CA VAL A 454 -5.17 23.73 -14.01
C VAL A 454 -4.25 24.44 -14.98
N TYR A 455 -4.56 25.68 -15.31
CA TYR A 455 -3.73 26.48 -16.20
C TYR A 455 -2.31 26.59 -15.65
N ALA A 456 -1.32 26.57 -16.55
CA ALA A 456 0.09 26.69 -16.19
C ALA A 456 0.43 27.99 -15.42
N SER A 457 -0.39 29.03 -15.54
CA SER A 457 -0.27 30.28 -14.76
C SER A 457 -0.73 30.15 -13.31
N ASP A 458 -1.53 29.14 -13.02
CA ASP A 458 -2.31 29.00 -11.78
C ASP A 458 -1.79 27.85 -10.91
N VAL A 459 -0.99 26.94 -11.46
CA VAL A 459 -0.28 25.92 -10.68
C VAL A 459 0.80 26.54 -9.79
N THR A 460 1.02 25.93 -8.62
CA THR A 460 2.08 26.35 -7.70
C THR A 460 3.36 25.58 -8.02
N TRP A 461 4.47 26.31 -8.13
CA TRP A 461 5.79 25.73 -8.36
C TRP A 461 6.62 25.75 -7.09
N ILE A 462 7.22 24.62 -6.73
CA ILE A 462 8.14 24.46 -5.61
C ILE A 462 9.44 23.88 -6.16
N ASP A 463 10.54 24.61 -6.01
CA ASP A 463 11.88 24.18 -6.45
C ASP A 463 11.99 23.76 -7.93
N GLY A 464 11.16 24.36 -8.80
CA GLY A 464 11.15 24.09 -10.23
C GLY A 464 10.25 22.94 -10.66
N GLU A 465 9.49 22.37 -9.73
CA GLU A 465 8.49 21.34 -9.97
C GLU A 465 7.08 21.85 -9.62
N ILE A 466 6.06 21.25 -10.21
CA ILE A 466 4.66 21.54 -9.84
C ILE A 466 4.35 20.83 -8.52
N ASP A 467 3.75 21.57 -7.59
CA ASP A 467 3.15 21.03 -6.38
C ASP A 467 1.86 20.26 -6.75
N PRO A 468 1.81 18.93 -6.56
CA PRO A 468 0.61 18.14 -6.84
C PRO A 468 -0.64 18.61 -6.09
N ALA A 469 -0.49 19.29 -4.95
CA ALA A 469 -1.62 19.83 -4.19
C ALA A 469 -2.30 21.02 -4.89
N SER A 470 -1.65 21.60 -5.91
CA SER A 470 -2.22 22.70 -6.72
C SER A 470 -3.04 22.23 -7.93
N LEU A 471 -3.15 20.91 -8.14
CA LEU A 471 -3.92 20.31 -9.24
C LEU A 471 -5.30 19.83 -8.76
N ASN A 472 -6.25 19.74 -9.70
CA ASN A 472 -7.54 19.11 -9.46
C ASN A 472 -7.37 17.58 -9.42
N LYS A 473 -7.87 16.94 -8.37
CA LYS A 473 -7.86 15.48 -8.18
C LYS A 473 -9.25 14.91 -7.88
N THR A 474 -10.30 15.69 -8.14
CA THR A 474 -11.69 15.33 -7.81
C THR A 474 -12.58 15.29 -9.04
N ASP A 475 -12.39 16.22 -9.97
CA ASP A 475 -13.26 16.34 -11.14
C ASP A 475 -12.67 15.51 -12.30
N VAL A 476 -13.20 14.29 -12.50
CA VAL A 476 -12.78 13.41 -13.59
C VAL A 476 -13.34 13.90 -14.92
N ILE A 477 -12.49 14.11 -15.92
CA ILE A 477 -12.89 14.55 -17.27
C ILE A 477 -12.78 13.43 -18.31
N TYR A 478 -11.96 12.41 -18.03
CA TYR A 478 -11.81 11.26 -18.89
C TYR A 478 -11.41 10.05 -18.04
N GLU A 479 -12.07 8.93 -18.31
CA GLU A 479 -11.73 7.66 -17.71
C GLU A 479 -11.97 6.56 -18.74
N VAL A 480 -11.01 5.65 -18.86
CA VAL A 480 -11.17 4.42 -19.65
C VAL A 480 -10.47 3.28 -18.92
N TRP A 481 -11.06 2.09 -19.03
CA TRP A 481 -10.47 0.88 -18.52
C TRP A 481 -10.93 -0.32 -19.34
N GLY A 482 -10.15 -1.39 -19.29
CA GLY A 482 -10.47 -2.62 -19.97
C GLY A 482 -9.40 -3.69 -19.79
N TYR A 483 -9.83 -4.93 -20.00
CA TYR A 483 -8.92 -6.05 -20.20
C TYR A 483 -8.35 -5.98 -21.61
N ILE A 484 -7.06 -6.18 -21.76
CA ILE A 484 -6.36 -5.90 -23.01
C ILE A 484 -6.33 -7.17 -23.86
N ASP A 485 -6.98 -7.14 -25.02
CA ASP A 485 -6.86 -8.20 -26.04
C ASP A 485 -5.78 -7.82 -27.06
N GLY A 486 -4.53 -7.89 -26.62
CA GLY A 486 -3.36 -7.53 -27.42
C GLY A 486 -2.58 -6.35 -26.87
N GLY A 487 -1.37 -6.64 -26.43
CA GLY A 487 -0.48 -5.69 -25.79
C GLY A 487 0.68 -6.45 -25.18
N ASN A 488 1.52 -5.75 -24.44
CA ASN A 488 2.57 -6.33 -23.64
C ASN A 488 2.78 -5.43 -22.43
N ILE A 489 2.14 -5.78 -21.30
CA ILE A 489 2.47 -5.25 -19.99
C ILE A 489 3.56 -6.14 -19.41
N GLN A 490 4.67 -5.55 -18.99
CA GLN A 490 5.74 -6.28 -18.33
C GLN A 490 6.17 -5.54 -17.09
N LEU A 491 5.82 -6.10 -15.94
CA LEU A 491 6.40 -5.71 -14.67
C LEU A 491 7.80 -6.32 -14.54
N HIS A 492 8.74 -5.51 -14.04
CA HIS A 492 10.13 -5.85 -13.95
C HIS A 492 10.65 -5.65 -12.52
N ASP A 493 11.63 -6.47 -12.15
CA ASP A 493 12.53 -6.17 -11.04
C ASP A 493 13.25 -4.83 -11.25
N LEU A 494 13.60 -4.18 -10.14
CA LEU A 494 14.51 -3.04 -10.18
C LEU A 494 15.88 -3.44 -10.73
N THR A 495 16.40 -2.59 -11.60
CA THR A 495 17.69 -2.76 -12.27
C THR A 495 18.87 -2.17 -11.48
N GLY A 496 18.60 -1.58 -10.30
CA GLY A 496 19.60 -0.93 -9.45
C GLY A 496 20.03 0.46 -9.90
N PHE A 497 19.55 0.93 -11.07
CA PHE A 497 19.57 2.33 -11.48
C PHE A 497 18.36 3.12 -10.96
N ASP A 498 17.40 2.41 -10.37
CA ASP A 498 16.10 2.91 -9.93
C ASP A 498 16.11 3.45 -8.47
N LYS A 499 17.29 3.79 -7.95
CA LYS A 499 17.52 4.30 -6.59
C LYS A 499 17.79 5.79 -6.53
#